data_AF-A0A9E2YXS5-F1
#
_entry.id   AF-A0A9E2YXS5-F1
#
_cell.length_a   1.000
_cell.length_b   1.000
_cell.length_c   1.000
_cell.angle_alpha   90.00
_cell.angle_beta   90.00
_cell.angle_gamma   90.00
#
_symmetry.space_group_name_H-M   'P 1'
#
loop_
_entity.id
_entity.type
_entity.pdbx_description
1 polymer ?
#
loop_
_entity_poly.entity_id
_entity_poly.type
_entity_poly.pdbx_seq_one_letter_code
_entity_poly.pdbx_strand_id
1 'polypeptide(L)'
;MARARRTKQSEPDLSAAQKGTIVNEAFQPELCRVQEQPPDGDDWLHEVKWDGYRIVSTVVGGKVKLWSRNAIEWTAKVPELTKAVAALKLKSAQLDGEMIVLRKGRDDFNALQAKLSGETKEPLVYVLFDVPHLNGLSLRDVPLIERKKVLADLLQGGPHPALRYSEHQVGNGKAMFAQATQAGLEGIICKRVTSSYQGARNGDWIKVKGRPTDEFVVIGFTEPKGAR
;
A
#
# COMPACT_ATOMS: atom_id res chain seq x y z
N MET A 1 1.68 18.84 -28.15
CA MET A 1 1.07 17.51 -27.96
C MET A 1 2.12 16.45 -28.22
N ALA A 2 2.56 15.72 -27.20
CA ALA A 2 3.42 14.55 -27.36
C ALA A 2 2.73 13.37 -26.67
N ARG A 3 2.17 12.45 -27.46
CA ARG A 3 1.66 11.17 -26.94
C ARG A 3 2.87 10.35 -26.52
N ALA A 4 3.05 10.19 -25.21
CA ALA A 4 4.02 9.24 -24.67
C ALA A 4 3.73 7.84 -25.25
N ARG A 5 4.76 7.24 -25.83
CA ARG A 5 4.73 5.92 -26.46
C ARG A 5 4.55 4.88 -25.34
N ARG A 6 3.33 4.35 -25.18
CA ARG A 6 3.01 3.25 -24.25
C ARG A 6 3.85 2.03 -24.62
N THR A 7 4.82 1.66 -23.79
CA THR A 7 5.37 0.30 -23.79
C THR A 7 4.28 -0.64 -23.27
N LYS A 8 3.88 -1.60 -24.12
CA LYS A 8 3.00 -2.70 -23.74
C LYS A 8 3.70 -3.47 -22.62
N GLN A 9 3.26 -3.36 -21.38
CA GLN A 9 3.78 -4.22 -20.32
C GLN A 9 3.54 -5.68 -20.74
N SER A 10 4.55 -6.52 -20.59
CA SER A 10 4.39 -7.96 -20.86
C SER A 10 3.39 -8.54 -19.86
N GLU A 11 2.65 -9.56 -20.27
CA GLU A 11 1.77 -10.32 -19.36
C GLU A 11 2.55 -10.82 -18.13
N PRO A 12 1.91 -10.93 -16.96
CA PRO A 12 2.57 -11.39 -15.75
C PRO A 12 2.91 -12.88 -15.83
N ASP A 13 4.13 -13.26 -15.42
CA ASP A 13 4.51 -14.66 -15.24
C ASP A 13 3.94 -15.20 -13.91
N LEU A 14 2.93 -16.07 -14.03
CA LEU A 14 2.25 -16.70 -12.90
C LEU A 14 2.63 -18.18 -12.73
N SER A 15 3.77 -18.61 -13.26
CA SER A 15 4.24 -20.00 -13.16
C SER A 15 4.38 -20.51 -11.72
N ALA A 16 4.72 -19.63 -10.78
CA ALA A 16 4.80 -19.94 -9.35
C ALA A 16 3.45 -19.86 -8.61
N ALA A 17 2.37 -19.44 -9.27
CA ALA A 17 1.05 -19.34 -8.63
C ALA A 17 0.49 -20.73 -8.33
N GLN A 18 -0.20 -20.85 -7.19
CA GLN A 18 -0.84 -22.09 -6.76
C GLN A 18 -2.34 -21.92 -6.67
N LYS A 19 -3.13 -22.95 -7.00
CA LYS A 19 -4.56 -22.94 -6.66
C LYS A 19 -4.70 -22.86 -5.14
N GLY A 20 -5.57 -21.99 -4.66
CA GLY A 20 -5.78 -21.79 -3.24
C GLY A 20 -7.16 -21.24 -2.92
N THR A 21 -7.59 -21.46 -1.69
CA THR A 21 -8.76 -20.81 -1.10
C THR A 21 -8.31 -19.95 0.06
N ILE A 22 -9.12 -18.94 0.39
CA ILE A 22 -8.90 -18.04 1.52
C ILE A 22 -10.20 -17.94 2.31
N VAL A 23 -10.07 -17.67 3.61
CA VAL A 23 -11.19 -17.31 4.47
C VAL A 23 -11.32 -15.79 4.54
N ASN A 24 -12.51 -15.31 4.93
CA ASN A 24 -12.77 -13.87 5.03
C ASN A 24 -12.33 -13.33 6.40
N GLU A 25 -11.03 -13.47 6.69
CA GLU A 25 -10.35 -13.09 7.93
C GLU A 25 -9.07 -12.30 7.61
N ALA A 26 -8.52 -11.60 8.60
CA ALA A 26 -7.26 -10.89 8.43
C ALA A 26 -6.12 -11.84 8.02
N PHE A 27 -5.20 -11.36 7.19
CA PHE A 27 -3.94 -12.04 6.88
C PHE A 27 -2.75 -11.19 7.30
N GLN A 28 -1.62 -11.82 7.55
CA GLN A 28 -0.43 -11.12 8.04
C GLN A 28 0.17 -10.21 6.93
N PRO A 29 0.37 -8.91 7.20
CA PRO A 29 1.02 -8.00 6.26
C PRO A 29 2.53 -8.24 6.19
N GLU A 30 3.13 -8.03 5.01
CA GLU A 30 4.59 -8.01 4.88
C GLU A 30 5.17 -6.77 5.60
N LEU A 31 6.26 -6.94 6.37
CA LEU A 31 6.79 -5.91 7.26
C LEU A 31 8.19 -5.45 6.87
N CYS A 32 8.42 -4.16 7.01
CA CYS A 32 9.72 -3.56 6.70
C CYS A 32 10.73 -3.69 7.84
N ARG A 33 12.01 -3.91 7.49
CA ARG A 33 13.16 -3.51 8.34
C ARG A 33 13.52 -2.05 8.08
N VAL A 34 14.28 -1.44 8.97
CA VAL A 34 14.78 -0.06 8.80
C VAL A 34 16.17 -0.10 8.19
N GLN A 35 16.44 0.78 7.23
CA GLN A 35 17.80 1.08 6.77
C GLN A 35 17.99 2.59 6.62
N GLU A 36 19.24 3.03 6.73
CA GLU A 36 19.61 4.44 6.60
C GLU A 36 19.65 4.90 5.14
N GLN A 37 20.03 4.01 4.23
CA GLN A 37 20.18 4.31 2.82
C GLN A 37 19.42 3.32 1.96
N PRO A 38 18.90 3.74 0.79
CA PRO A 38 18.29 2.82 -0.14
C PRO A 38 19.36 1.92 -0.77
N PRO A 39 19.04 0.63 -1.00
CA PRO A 39 19.92 -0.28 -1.68
C PRO A 39 20.04 0.12 -3.15
N ASP A 40 21.17 -0.22 -3.74
CA ASP A 40 21.42 -0.06 -5.17
C ASP A 40 21.06 -1.34 -5.95
N GLY A 41 20.94 -1.22 -7.26
CA GLY A 41 20.77 -2.34 -8.19
C GLY A 41 19.31 -2.67 -8.53
N ASP A 42 19.15 -3.42 -9.62
CA ASP A 42 17.85 -3.75 -10.21
C ASP A 42 17.14 -4.91 -9.50
N ASP A 43 17.77 -5.51 -8.49
CA ASP A 43 17.14 -6.49 -7.59
C ASP A 43 16.12 -5.84 -6.63
N TRP A 44 16.03 -4.51 -6.63
CA TRP A 44 15.14 -3.73 -5.78
C TRP A 44 14.20 -2.87 -6.60
N LEU A 45 12.96 -2.80 -6.14
CA LEU A 45 12.01 -1.77 -6.55
C LEU A 45 11.70 -0.85 -5.39
N HIS A 46 11.33 0.37 -5.71
CA HIS A 46 11.16 1.45 -4.75
C HIS A 46 9.78 2.09 -4.94
N GLU A 47 9.06 2.26 -3.85
CA GLU A 47 7.75 2.92 -3.78
C GLU A 47 7.79 4.10 -2.80
N VAL A 48 6.91 5.08 -2.99
CA VAL A 48 6.70 6.12 -1.98
C VAL A 48 6.29 5.46 -0.66
N LYS A 49 6.89 5.91 0.44
CA LYS A 49 6.39 5.56 1.77
C LYS A 49 5.18 6.45 2.07
N TRP A 50 4.00 5.87 1.91
CA TRP A 50 2.74 6.49 2.31
C TRP A 50 2.61 6.50 3.85
N ASP A 51 2.12 7.62 4.39
CA ASP A 51 1.84 7.85 5.79
C ASP A 51 0.33 7.78 6.03
N GLY A 52 -0.11 6.72 6.70
CA GLY A 52 -1.51 6.42 6.89
C GLY A 52 -1.74 5.26 7.84
N TYR A 53 -2.87 4.58 7.62
CA TYR A 53 -3.13 3.30 8.28
C TYR A 53 -3.01 2.16 7.27
N ARG A 54 -2.08 1.24 7.54
CA ARG A 54 -1.99 -0.04 6.84
C ARG A 54 -3.31 -0.78 6.95
N ILE A 55 -3.92 -1.06 5.81
CA ILE A 55 -5.13 -1.85 5.69
C ILE A 55 -4.81 -3.07 4.82
N VAL A 56 -5.34 -4.21 5.23
CA VAL A 56 -5.43 -5.40 4.37
C VAL A 56 -6.90 -5.69 4.10
N SER A 57 -7.25 -6.08 2.88
CA SER A 57 -8.62 -6.44 2.53
C SER A 57 -8.72 -7.87 2.03
N THR A 58 -9.82 -8.52 2.39
CA THR A 58 -10.18 -9.85 1.94
C THR A 58 -11.49 -9.80 1.18
N VAL A 59 -11.55 -10.53 0.08
CA VAL A 59 -12.78 -10.76 -0.69
C VAL A 59 -12.99 -12.26 -0.73
N VAL A 60 -14.17 -12.74 -0.33
CA VAL A 60 -14.56 -14.15 -0.43
C VAL A 60 -16.00 -14.26 -0.88
N GLY A 61 -16.23 -14.88 -2.03
CA GLY A 61 -17.57 -14.94 -2.64
C GLY A 61 -18.14 -13.55 -2.92
N GLY A 62 -17.28 -12.59 -3.31
CA GLY A 62 -17.64 -11.19 -3.50
C GLY A 62 -17.87 -10.37 -2.23
N LYS A 63 -17.80 -10.97 -1.03
CA LYS A 63 -17.97 -10.26 0.25
C LYS A 63 -16.64 -9.68 0.70
N VAL A 64 -16.61 -8.36 0.86
CA VAL A 64 -15.41 -7.61 1.25
C VAL A 64 -15.34 -7.42 2.77
N LYS A 65 -14.16 -7.65 3.35
CA LYS A 65 -13.79 -7.17 4.69
C LYS A 65 -12.46 -6.43 4.65
N LEU A 66 -12.32 -5.45 5.54
CA LEU A 66 -11.10 -4.65 5.68
C LEU A 66 -10.59 -4.81 7.11
N TRP A 67 -9.28 -4.89 7.26
CA TRP A 67 -8.63 -5.15 8.53
C TRP A 67 -7.49 -4.16 8.72
N SER A 68 -7.32 -3.66 9.94
CA SER A 68 -6.10 -2.94 10.31
C SER A 68 -4.91 -3.88 10.34
N ARG A 69 -3.70 -3.31 10.41
CA ARG A 69 -2.46 -4.04 10.67
C ARG A 69 -2.54 -5.04 11.82
N ASN A 70 -3.31 -4.73 12.87
CA ASN A 70 -3.45 -5.57 14.06
C ASN A 70 -4.70 -6.46 14.01
N ALA A 71 -5.19 -6.78 12.81
CA ALA A 71 -6.34 -7.66 12.57
C ALA A 71 -7.68 -7.17 13.16
N ILE A 72 -7.84 -5.86 13.38
CA ILE A 72 -9.11 -5.28 13.81
C ILE A 72 -9.97 -5.03 12.57
N GLU A 73 -11.22 -5.52 12.56
CA GLU A 73 -12.12 -5.32 11.42
C GLU A 73 -12.55 -3.85 11.29
N TRP A 74 -12.38 -3.28 10.10
CA TRP A 74 -12.67 -1.87 9.76
C TRP A 74 -13.77 -1.73 8.69
N THR A 75 -14.37 -2.84 8.24
CA THR A 75 -15.37 -2.90 7.16
C THR A 75 -16.48 -1.85 7.31
N ALA A 76 -17.04 -1.71 8.51
CA ALA A 76 -18.12 -0.75 8.80
C ALA A 76 -17.60 0.67 9.09
N LYS A 77 -16.34 0.81 9.49
CA LYS A 77 -15.71 2.11 9.81
C LYS A 77 -15.40 2.92 8.56
N VAL A 78 -15.10 2.25 7.45
CA VAL A 78 -14.71 2.89 6.17
C VAL A 78 -15.56 2.37 5.01
N PRO A 79 -16.88 2.57 5.03
CA PRO A 79 -17.80 1.97 4.06
C PRO A 79 -17.53 2.42 2.61
N GLU A 80 -16.94 3.60 2.41
CA GLU A 80 -16.53 4.08 1.09
C GLU A 80 -15.44 3.20 0.46
N LEU A 81 -14.47 2.72 1.25
CA LEU A 81 -13.43 1.81 0.76
C LEU A 81 -13.95 0.38 0.59
N THR A 82 -14.83 -0.09 1.47
CA THR A 82 -15.52 -1.38 1.33
C THR A 82 -16.27 -1.46 0.00
N LYS A 83 -17.03 -0.42 -0.34
CA LYS A 83 -17.75 -0.32 -1.62
C LYS A 83 -16.80 -0.24 -2.82
N ALA A 84 -15.70 0.51 -2.68
CA ALA A 84 -14.69 0.64 -3.72
C ALA A 84 -14.07 -0.71 -4.08
N VAL A 85 -13.66 -1.51 -3.08
CA VAL A 85 -13.12 -2.86 -3.31
C VAL A 85 -14.19 -3.80 -3.88
N ALA A 86 -15.44 -3.69 -3.42
CA ALA A 86 -16.55 -4.51 -3.95
C ALA A 86 -16.83 -4.21 -5.44
N ALA A 87 -16.60 -2.96 -5.88
CA ALA A 87 -16.78 -2.55 -7.28
C ALA A 87 -15.80 -3.23 -8.25
N LEU A 88 -14.69 -3.81 -7.75
CA LEU A 88 -13.79 -4.65 -8.55
C LEU A 88 -14.41 -6.01 -8.94
N LYS A 89 -15.56 -6.39 -8.34
CA LYS A 89 -16.31 -7.62 -8.65
C LYS A 89 -15.48 -8.91 -8.60
N LEU A 90 -14.54 -8.97 -7.65
CA LEU A 90 -13.65 -10.12 -7.47
C LEU A 90 -14.37 -11.29 -6.81
N LYS A 91 -14.06 -12.51 -7.25
CA LYS A 91 -14.58 -13.73 -6.60
C LYS A 91 -13.87 -13.99 -5.28
N SER A 92 -12.55 -13.84 -5.27
CA SER A 92 -11.73 -13.91 -4.07
C SER A 92 -10.48 -13.04 -4.21
N ALA A 93 -10.02 -12.38 -3.15
CA ALA A 93 -8.77 -11.63 -3.19
C ALA A 93 -8.20 -11.39 -1.79
N GLN A 94 -6.87 -11.26 -1.71
CA GLN A 94 -6.16 -10.59 -0.63
C GLN A 94 -5.46 -9.39 -1.23
N LEU A 95 -5.71 -8.19 -0.71
CA LEU A 95 -5.07 -6.95 -1.17
C LEU A 95 -4.42 -6.26 0.03
N ASP A 96 -3.22 -5.73 -0.18
CA ASP A 96 -2.44 -5.03 0.85
C ASP A 96 -2.15 -3.60 0.39
N GLY A 97 -2.40 -2.64 1.28
CA GLY A 97 -2.34 -1.23 0.93
C GLY A 97 -2.28 -0.29 2.14
N GLU A 98 -2.18 1.00 1.85
CA GLU A 98 -2.23 2.07 2.84
C GLU A 98 -3.49 2.90 2.63
N MET A 99 -4.25 3.12 3.69
CA MET A 99 -5.35 4.07 3.68
C MET A 99 -4.84 5.46 4.07
N ILE A 100 -5.07 6.42 3.19
CA ILE A 100 -4.58 7.79 3.32
C ILE A 100 -5.67 8.82 3.00
N VAL A 101 -5.38 10.08 3.32
CA VAL A 101 -6.03 11.25 2.73
C VAL A 101 -4.99 12.02 1.93
N LEU A 102 -5.35 12.44 0.71
CA LEU A 102 -4.46 13.22 -0.16
C LEU A 102 -4.84 14.70 -0.14
N ARG A 103 -3.86 15.57 0.10
CA ARG A 103 -3.96 17.02 -0.06
C ARG A 103 -2.82 17.54 -0.93
N LYS A 104 -3.16 18.23 -2.01
CA LYS A 104 -2.19 18.78 -2.99
C LYS A 104 -1.20 17.71 -3.49
N GLY A 105 -1.69 16.48 -3.70
CA GLY A 105 -0.88 15.37 -4.20
C GLY A 105 0.00 14.65 -3.18
N ARG A 106 -0.06 15.02 -1.90
CA ARG A 106 0.67 14.35 -0.81
C ARG A 106 -0.30 13.82 0.23
N ASP A 107 0.09 12.75 0.88
CA ASP A 107 -0.56 12.21 2.06
C ASP A 107 -0.51 13.22 3.23
N ASP A 108 -1.61 13.27 4.00
CA ASP A 108 -1.77 14.12 5.18
C ASP A 108 -2.38 13.30 6.32
N PHE A 109 -1.52 12.85 7.23
CA PHE A 109 -1.92 12.00 8.36
C PHE A 109 -2.88 12.69 9.33
N ASN A 110 -2.70 14.00 9.56
CA ASN A 110 -3.61 14.77 10.42
C ASN A 110 -5.00 14.87 9.78
N ALA A 111 -5.06 15.08 8.46
CA ALA A 111 -6.33 15.07 7.74
C ALA A 111 -6.99 13.68 7.75
N LEU A 112 -6.20 12.59 7.70
CA LEU A 112 -6.70 11.23 7.89
C LEU A 112 -7.33 11.03 9.27
N GLN A 113 -6.67 11.49 10.33
CA GLN A 113 -7.22 11.42 11.69
C GLN A 113 -8.52 12.24 11.81
N ALA A 114 -8.53 13.47 11.31
CA ALA A 114 -9.72 14.33 11.27
C ALA A 114 -10.87 13.70 10.46
N LYS A 115 -10.56 12.98 9.37
CA LYS A 115 -11.57 12.26 8.59
C LYS A 115 -12.16 11.11 9.39
N LEU A 116 -11.35 10.37 10.14
CA LEU A 116 -11.81 9.24 10.94
C LEU A 116 -12.56 9.67 12.21
N SER A 117 -12.33 10.87 12.73
CA SER A 117 -13.12 11.47 13.81
C SER A 117 -14.39 12.19 13.32
N GLY A 118 -14.55 12.36 12.01
CA GLY A 118 -15.72 13.02 11.41
C GLY A 118 -15.61 14.55 11.33
N GLU A 119 -14.47 15.13 11.66
CA GLU A 119 -14.19 16.57 11.60
C GLU A 119 -14.03 17.08 10.16
N THR A 120 -13.74 16.20 9.21
CA THR A 120 -13.66 16.55 7.79
C THR A 120 -14.28 15.51 6.85
N LYS A 121 -14.61 15.96 5.64
CA LYS A 121 -15.21 15.15 4.57
C LYS A 121 -14.23 14.76 3.46
N GLU A 122 -12.93 15.00 3.65
CA GLU A 122 -11.91 14.58 2.68
C GLU A 122 -12.07 13.10 2.30
N PRO A 123 -11.90 12.73 1.03
CA PRO A 123 -12.08 11.36 0.60
C PRO A 123 -10.92 10.48 1.07
N LEU A 124 -11.23 9.28 1.58
CA LEU A 124 -10.20 8.26 1.80
C LEU A 124 -9.73 7.70 0.46
N VAL A 125 -8.44 7.41 0.39
CA VAL A 125 -7.82 6.70 -0.72
C VAL A 125 -7.13 5.48 -0.16
N TYR A 126 -7.38 4.32 -0.78
CA TYR A 126 -6.68 3.08 -0.50
C TYR A 126 -5.63 2.85 -1.57
N VAL A 127 -4.38 3.15 -1.22
CA VAL A 127 -3.22 2.97 -2.10
C VAL A 127 -2.72 1.54 -1.95
N LEU A 128 -3.01 0.72 -2.95
CA LEU A 128 -2.70 -0.69 -3.00
C LEU A 128 -1.29 -0.90 -3.54
N PHE A 129 -0.50 -1.73 -2.85
CA PHE A 129 0.87 -2.04 -3.27
C PHE A 129 1.17 -3.53 -3.40
N ASP A 130 0.27 -4.44 -2.99
CA ASP A 130 0.44 -5.88 -3.25
C ASP A 130 -0.91 -6.64 -3.36
N VAL A 131 -0.86 -7.82 -3.97
CA VAL A 131 -1.98 -8.76 -4.17
C VAL A 131 -1.52 -10.21 -3.92
N PRO A 132 -1.54 -10.69 -2.66
CA PRO A 132 -1.10 -12.06 -2.36
C PRO A 132 -2.04 -13.17 -2.86
N HIS A 133 -3.28 -12.84 -3.20
CA HIS A 133 -4.28 -13.81 -3.70
C HIS A 133 -5.26 -13.13 -4.66
N LEU A 134 -5.60 -13.79 -5.76
CA LEU A 134 -6.60 -13.31 -6.71
C LEU A 134 -7.37 -14.47 -7.37
N ASN A 135 -8.70 -14.42 -7.31
CA ASN A 135 -9.64 -15.29 -8.01
C ASN A 135 -9.31 -16.80 -7.99
N GLY A 136 -8.93 -17.32 -6.81
CA GLY A 136 -8.64 -18.74 -6.59
C GLY A 136 -7.17 -19.12 -6.78
N LEU A 137 -6.30 -18.15 -7.07
CA LEU A 137 -4.86 -18.33 -7.15
C LEU A 137 -4.17 -17.62 -5.98
N SER A 138 -3.41 -18.39 -5.21
CA SER A 138 -2.38 -17.85 -4.33
C SER A 138 -1.24 -17.35 -5.18
N LEU A 139 -0.90 -16.08 -5.00
CA LEU A 139 0.23 -15.41 -5.65
C LEU A 139 1.40 -15.25 -4.68
N ARG A 140 1.35 -15.80 -3.48
CA ARG A 140 2.37 -15.59 -2.45
C ARG A 140 3.77 -15.99 -2.90
N ASP A 141 3.90 -17.07 -3.66
CA ASP A 141 5.20 -17.54 -4.18
C ASP A 141 5.58 -16.91 -5.53
N VAL A 142 4.69 -16.11 -6.11
CA VAL A 142 4.96 -15.37 -7.35
C VAL A 142 5.86 -14.17 -7.04
N PRO A 143 6.93 -13.91 -7.83
CA PRO A 143 7.80 -12.74 -7.66
C PRO A 143 7.02 -11.42 -7.52
N LEU A 144 7.47 -10.54 -6.62
CA LEU A 144 6.79 -9.27 -6.34
C LEU A 144 6.51 -8.44 -7.61
N ILE A 145 7.47 -8.38 -8.55
CA ILE A 145 7.30 -7.62 -9.79
C ILE A 145 6.13 -8.14 -10.64
N GLU A 146 5.89 -9.44 -10.64
CA GLU A 146 4.77 -10.04 -11.37
C GLU A 146 3.45 -9.79 -10.62
N ARG A 147 3.45 -9.85 -9.28
CA ARG A 147 2.28 -9.44 -8.47
C ARG A 147 1.92 -7.96 -8.69
N LYS A 148 2.92 -7.09 -8.86
CA LYS A 148 2.73 -5.67 -9.16
C LYS A 148 2.06 -5.46 -10.52
N LYS A 149 2.43 -6.23 -11.56
CA LYS A 149 1.74 -6.22 -12.86
C LYS A 149 0.28 -6.66 -12.72
N VAL A 150 0.03 -7.77 -12.03
CA VAL A 150 -1.34 -8.25 -11.75
C VAL A 150 -2.18 -7.16 -11.06
N LEU A 151 -1.62 -6.51 -10.05
CA LEU A 151 -2.30 -5.45 -9.32
C LEU A 151 -2.57 -4.21 -10.21
N ALA A 152 -1.60 -3.83 -11.05
CA ALA A 152 -1.77 -2.72 -11.98
C ALA A 152 -2.90 -3.00 -12.99
N ASP A 153 -2.91 -4.19 -13.59
CA ASP A 153 -3.95 -4.61 -14.54
C ASP A 153 -5.34 -4.65 -13.88
N LEU A 154 -5.41 -5.19 -12.66
CA LEU A 154 -6.64 -5.24 -11.85
C LEU A 154 -7.23 -3.84 -11.66
N LEU A 155 -6.41 -2.85 -11.34
CA LEU A 155 -6.87 -1.48 -11.06
C LEU A 155 -7.12 -0.65 -12.32
N GLN A 156 -6.49 -1.00 -13.45
CA GLN A 156 -6.79 -0.39 -14.75
C GLN A 156 -8.15 -0.84 -15.32
N GLY A 157 -8.58 -2.08 -15.04
CA GLY A 157 -9.83 -2.65 -15.55
C GLY A 157 -11.12 -2.11 -14.90
N GLY A 158 -11.01 -1.29 -13.85
CA GLY A 158 -12.16 -0.73 -13.14
C GLY A 158 -11.77 0.36 -12.13
N PRO A 159 -11.24 1.51 -12.58
CA PRO A 159 -10.66 2.51 -11.70
C PRO A 159 -11.74 3.19 -10.85
N HIS A 160 -11.80 2.82 -9.57
CA HIS A 160 -12.57 3.56 -8.58
C HIS A 160 -11.70 4.69 -8.02
N PRO A 161 -12.19 5.95 -7.87
CA PRO A 161 -11.36 7.08 -7.44
C PRO A 161 -10.73 6.90 -6.04
N ALA A 162 -11.33 6.06 -5.21
CA ALA A 162 -10.82 5.70 -3.89
C ALA A 162 -9.78 4.58 -3.89
N LEU A 163 -9.47 3.94 -5.03
CA LEU A 163 -8.42 2.93 -5.15
C LEU A 163 -7.30 3.47 -6.01
N ARG A 164 -6.06 3.35 -5.55
CA ARG A 164 -4.89 3.76 -6.33
C ARG A 164 -3.83 2.67 -6.31
N TYR A 165 -3.14 2.51 -7.42
CA TYR A 165 -1.95 1.70 -7.49
C TYR A 165 -0.75 2.48 -6.93
N SER A 166 0.05 1.85 -6.07
CA SER A 166 1.35 2.37 -5.67
C SER A 166 2.36 2.13 -6.79
N GLU A 167 2.65 3.20 -7.53
CA GLU A 167 3.68 3.22 -8.57
C GLU A 167 5.06 2.90 -7.99
N HIS A 168 5.90 2.26 -8.79
CA HIS A 168 7.24 1.86 -8.38
C HIS A 168 8.29 2.12 -9.46
N GLN A 169 9.55 2.21 -9.02
CA GLN A 169 10.72 2.26 -9.88
C GLN A 169 11.66 1.10 -9.53
N VAL A 170 12.09 0.34 -10.53
CA VAL A 170 13.17 -0.66 -10.37
C VAL A 170 14.52 0.05 -10.45
N GLY A 171 15.42 -0.28 -9.52
CA GLY A 171 16.72 0.35 -9.38
C GLY A 171 16.63 1.84 -9.04
N ASN A 172 17.77 2.54 -9.12
CA ASN A 172 17.87 3.98 -8.89
C ASN A 172 17.28 4.49 -7.56
N GLY A 173 17.28 3.66 -6.51
CA GLY A 173 16.68 4.00 -5.21
C GLY A 173 17.18 5.31 -4.59
N LYS A 174 18.47 5.62 -4.76
CA LYS A 174 19.06 6.90 -4.29
C LYS A 174 18.41 8.13 -4.93
N ALA A 175 18.18 8.09 -6.24
CA ALA A 175 17.55 9.19 -6.95
C ALA A 175 16.08 9.35 -6.53
N MET A 176 15.34 8.24 -6.42
CA MET A 176 13.95 8.27 -5.96
C MET A 176 13.84 8.78 -4.51
N PHE A 177 14.74 8.34 -3.63
CA PHE A 177 14.78 8.79 -2.23
C PHE A 177 15.05 10.29 -2.11
N ALA A 178 16.03 10.81 -2.88
CA ALA A 178 16.32 12.23 -2.93
C ALA A 178 15.10 13.04 -3.42
N GLN A 179 14.44 12.59 -4.48
CA GLN A 179 13.23 13.24 -5.00
C GLN A 179 12.07 13.21 -4.00
N ALA A 180 11.84 12.06 -3.36
CA ALA A 180 10.78 11.93 -2.34
C ALA A 180 11.02 12.87 -1.16
N THR A 181 12.26 12.97 -0.70
CA THR A 181 12.64 13.86 0.41
C THR A 181 12.49 15.34 0.02
N GLN A 182 12.93 15.72 -1.19
CA GLN A 182 12.76 17.08 -1.72
C GLN A 182 11.28 17.46 -1.89
N ALA A 183 10.42 16.51 -2.25
CA ALA A 183 8.96 16.69 -2.31
C ALA A 183 8.29 16.71 -0.91
N GLY A 184 9.06 16.54 0.16
CA GLY A 184 8.58 16.54 1.53
C GLY A 184 7.80 15.28 1.94
N LEU A 185 7.92 14.19 1.19
CA LEU A 185 7.36 12.88 1.54
C LEU A 185 8.17 12.25 2.69
N GLU A 186 7.61 11.24 3.36
CA GLU A 186 8.28 10.62 4.52
C GLU A 186 9.56 9.84 4.12
N GLY A 187 9.56 9.27 2.92
CA GLY A 187 10.68 8.47 2.40
C GLY A 187 10.21 7.47 1.37
N ILE A 188 10.90 6.33 1.29
CA ILE A 188 10.58 5.25 0.36
C ILE A 188 10.56 3.88 1.05
N ILE A 189 9.79 2.96 0.46
CA ILE A 189 9.85 1.53 0.75
C ILE A 189 10.59 0.85 -0.39
N CYS A 190 11.68 0.17 -0.08
CA CYS A 190 12.43 -0.64 -1.04
C CYS A 190 12.04 -2.10 -0.84
N LYS A 191 11.74 -2.80 -1.92
CA LYS A 191 11.26 -4.18 -1.90
C LYS A 191 12.06 -5.01 -2.89
N ARG A 192 12.45 -6.24 -2.54
CA ARG A 192 13.12 -7.14 -3.48
C ARG A 192 12.20 -7.50 -4.62
N VAL A 193 12.68 -7.35 -5.85
CA VAL A 193 11.93 -7.59 -7.10
C VAL A 193 11.40 -9.03 -7.16
N THR A 194 12.20 -9.98 -6.68
CA THR A 194 11.93 -11.42 -6.77
C THR A 194 11.29 -12.02 -5.50
N SER A 195 11.04 -11.22 -4.45
CA SER A 195 10.58 -11.80 -3.16
C SER A 195 9.16 -12.33 -3.21
N SER A 196 8.96 -13.45 -2.52
CA SER A 196 7.63 -13.96 -2.15
C SER A 196 6.94 -13.05 -1.12
N TYR A 197 5.65 -13.30 -0.88
CA TYR A 197 4.86 -12.66 0.16
C TYR A 197 4.70 -13.63 1.34
N GLN A 198 5.40 -13.37 2.44
CA GLN A 198 5.47 -14.25 3.60
C GLN A 198 4.59 -13.76 4.75
N GLY A 199 4.27 -12.46 4.80
CA GLY A 199 3.57 -11.84 5.91
C GLY A 199 4.44 -11.73 7.16
N ALA A 200 5.72 -11.42 6.99
CA ALA A 200 6.71 -11.41 8.07
C ALA A 200 7.67 -10.22 7.96
N ARG A 201 8.63 -10.11 8.89
CA ARG A 201 9.76 -9.18 8.82
C ARG A 201 11.03 -9.90 8.40
N ASN A 202 11.07 -10.37 7.15
CA ASN A 202 12.18 -11.14 6.59
C ASN A 202 13.34 -10.27 6.05
N GLY A 203 13.09 -8.98 5.79
CA GLY A 203 14.08 -8.05 5.22
C GLY A 203 13.99 -7.89 3.70
N ASP A 204 13.01 -8.53 3.05
CA ASP A 204 12.72 -8.31 1.64
C ASP A 204 12.09 -6.94 1.41
N TRP A 205 11.44 -6.39 2.44
CA TRP A 205 10.95 -5.02 2.47
C TRP A 205 11.77 -4.22 3.49
N ILE A 206 12.21 -3.05 3.07
CA ILE A 206 12.94 -2.11 3.92
C ILE A 206 12.37 -0.70 3.75
N LYS A 207 12.33 0.05 4.85
CA LYS A 207 11.93 1.45 4.85
C LYS A 207 13.15 2.33 5.06
N VAL A 208 13.25 3.37 4.25
CA VAL A 208 14.26 4.42 4.34
C VAL A 208 13.52 5.74 4.48
N LYS A 209 13.77 6.45 5.59
CA LYS A 209 13.07 7.70 5.93
C LYS A 209 13.94 8.90 5.61
N GLY A 210 13.36 9.93 5.00
CA GLY A 210 14.04 11.19 4.68
C GLY A 210 14.19 12.14 5.88
N ARG A 211 13.50 11.85 6.98
CA ARG A 211 13.58 12.62 8.23
C ARG A 211 14.02 11.71 9.37
N PRO A 212 15.00 12.13 10.19
CA PRO A 212 15.29 11.47 11.45
C PRO A 212 14.01 11.45 12.30
N THR A 213 13.66 10.27 12.80
CA THR A 213 12.56 10.10 13.76
C THR A 213 13.11 9.35 14.95
N ASP A 214 12.76 9.81 16.14
CA ASP A 214 13.14 9.18 17.41
C ASP A 214 11.88 8.98 18.27
N GLU A 215 11.95 8.06 19.22
CA GLU A 215 10.84 7.74 20.12
C GLU A 215 10.96 8.54 21.42
N PHE A 216 9.95 9.35 21.71
CA PHE A 216 9.89 10.14 22.94
C PHE A 216 8.66 9.74 23.74
N VAL A 217 8.81 9.62 25.06
CA VAL A 217 7.68 9.48 25.98
C VAL A 217 7.10 10.87 26.24
N VAL A 218 5.79 11.04 26.03
CA VAL A 218 5.09 12.28 26.41
C VAL A 218 4.91 12.27 27.93
N ILE A 219 5.70 13.08 28.65
CA ILE A 219 5.67 13.19 30.12
C ILE A 219 4.78 14.33 30.64
N GLY A 220 4.16 15.10 29.76
CA GLY A 220 3.28 16.21 30.10
C GLY A 220 2.73 16.90 28.86
N PHE A 221 1.71 17.72 29.04
CA PHE A 221 1.15 18.59 28.00
C PHE A 221 0.83 19.97 28.60
N THR A 222 0.79 21.00 27.77
CA THR A 222 0.29 22.33 28.15
C THR A 222 -1.11 22.52 27.59
N GLU A 223 -2.03 23.06 28.40
CA GLU A 223 -3.37 23.42 27.90
C GLU A 223 -3.27 24.42 26.73
N PRO A 224 -4.07 24.23 25.67
CA PRO A 224 -4.07 25.15 24.54
C PRO A 224 -4.51 26.54 24.98
N LYS A 225 -3.67 27.56 24.76
CA LYS A 225 -4.03 28.96 24.97
C LYS A 225 -4.89 29.45 23.79
N GLY A 226 -6.20 29.25 23.89
CA GLY A 226 -7.19 29.69 22.91
C GLY A 226 -7.75 28.56 22.04
N ALA A 227 -8.57 28.92 21.04
CA ALA A 227 -9.18 27.95 20.14
C ALA A 227 -8.19 27.50 19.04
N ARG A 228 -7.35 26.50 19.36
CA ARG A 228 -6.75 25.57 18.40
C ARG A 228 -6.56 24.20 19.03
#